data_AF-A0A7S2J5L1-F1
#
_entry.id   AF-A0A7S2J5L1-F1
#
_cell.length_a   1.000
_cell.length_b   1.000
_cell.length_c   1.000
_cell.angle_alpha   90.00
_cell.angle_beta   90.00
_cell.angle_gamma   90.00
#
_symmetry.space_group_name_H-M   'P 1'
#
loop_
_entity.id
_entity.type
_entity.pdbx_description
1 polymer ?
#
loop_
_entity_poly.entity_id
_entity_poly.type
_entity_poly.pdbx_seq_one_letter_code
_entity_poly.pdbx_strand_id
1 'polypeptide(L)'
;MVKNKVALVYVCLLRLDYPSSWPGAWTDLMALLERGPGVVDMFLRVLMTFDQEVVSDEVPRTPEEQRLSHSIKHAMREADVARLAECWYGVLGAYRQSAPPLVAECLRAVAAFAVWIEILAVANDRFLGCIVGIVAEAGPAAG
;
A
#
# COMPACT_ATOMS: atom_id res chain seq x y z
N MET A 1 -12.59 12.36 -8.83
CA MET A 1 -11.62 12.68 -9.90
C MET A 1 -10.35 13.36 -9.37
N VAL A 2 -10.44 14.39 -8.50
CA VAL A 2 -9.25 15.10 -7.98
C VAL A 2 -8.31 14.18 -7.19
N LYS A 3 -8.83 13.37 -6.25
CA LYS A 3 -7.99 12.47 -5.43
C LYS A 3 -7.11 11.51 -6.26
N ASN A 4 -7.68 10.91 -7.31
CA ASN A 4 -6.92 10.01 -8.19
C ASN A 4 -5.81 10.75 -8.95
N LYS A 5 -6.05 12.01 -9.37
CA LYS A 5 -5.00 12.84 -9.97
C LYS A 5 -3.91 13.20 -8.98
N VAL A 6 -4.26 13.51 -7.74
CA VAL A 6 -3.27 13.79 -6.68
C VAL A 6 -2.44 12.53 -6.40
N ALA A 7 -3.06 11.35 -6.38
CA ALA A 7 -2.35 10.09 -6.17
C ALA A 7 -1.36 9.83 -7.31
N LEU A 8 -1.79 10.06 -8.56
CA LEU A 8 -0.92 9.96 -9.72
C LEU A 8 0.26 10.95 -9.65
N VAL A 9 0.01 12.22 -9.29
CA VAL A 9 1.09 13.21 -9.11
C VAL A 9 2.09 12.75 -8.06
N TYR A 10 1.62 12.22 -6.92
CA TYR A 10 2.50 11.69 -5.89
C TYR A 10 3.37 10.54 -6.43
N VAL A 11 2.78 9.62 -7.19
CA VAL A 11 3.51 8.50 -7.81
C VAL A 11 4.52 8.99 -8.86
N CYS A 12 4.21 10.04 -9.62
CA CYS A 12 5.18 10.67 -10.51
C CYS A 12 6.37 11.26 -9.73
N LEU A 13 6.14 11.88 -8.57
CA LEU A 13 7.22 12.35 -7.69
C LEU A 13 8.06 11.19 -7.17
N LEU A 14 7.44 10.08 -6.76
CA LEU A 14 8.16 8.87 -6.36
C LEU A 14 9.05 8.34 -7.49
N ARG A 15 8.57 8.30 -8.74
CA ARG A 15 9.37 7.89 -9.89
C ARG A 15 10.56 8.82 -10.17
N LEU A 16 10.44 10.09 -9.83
CA LEU A 16 11.45 11.11 -10.11
C LEU A 16 12.51 11.17 -9.01
N ASP A 17 12.08 11.15 -7.75
CA ASP A 17 12.91 11.54 -6.61
C ASP A 17 13.22 10.37 -5.67
N TYR A 18 12.42 9.31 -5.64
CA TYR A 18 12.67 8.14 -4.80
C TYR A 18 13.44 7.05 -5.59
N PRO A 19 14.45 6.38 -5.00
CA PRO A 19 14.88 6.48 -3.59
C PRO A 19 15.98 7.52 -3.31
N SER A 20 16.56 8.16 -4.33
CA SER A 20 17.81 8.93 -4.19
C SER A 20 17.62 10.32 -3.58
N SER A 21 16.83 11.18 -4.22
CA SER A 21 16.64 12.58 -3.82
C SER A 21 15.68 12.73 -2.63
N TRP A 22 14.72 11.80 -2.52
CA TRP A 22 13.73 11.78 -1.46
C TRP A 22 13.56 10.37 -0.87
N PRO A 23 14.55 9.86 -0.10
CA PRO A 23 14.51 8.52 0.47
C PRO A 23 13.37 8.34 1.48
N GLY A 24 12.95 9.42 2.15
CA GLY A 24 11.87 9.41 3.15
C GLY A 24 10.45 9.50 2.58
N ALA A 25 10.25 9.46 1.26
CA ALA A 25 8.96 9.76 0.64
C ALA A 25 7.80 8.90 1.17
N TRP A 26 8.02 7.60 1.36
CA TRP A 26 6.99 6.72 1.93
C TRP A 26 6.79 6.95 3.42
N THR A 27 7.87 7.18 4.17
CA THR A 27 7.79 7.44 5.61
C THR A 27 7.07 8.75 5.91
N ASP A 28 7.27 9.78 5.09
CA ASP A 28 6.59 11.07 5.22
C ASP A 28 5.09 10.93 4.97
N LEU A 29 4.71 10.13 3.97
CA LEU A 29 3.30 9.84 3.70
C LEU A 29 2.65 9.03 4.85
N MET A 30 3.35 8.00 5.34
CA MET A 30 2.86 7.17 6.44
C MET A 30 2.69 7.95 7.74
N ALA A 31 3.53 8.95 8.01
CA ALA A 31 3.42 9.81 9.19
C ALA A 31 2.11 10.62 9.23
N LEU A 32 1.42 10.78 8.09
CA LEU A 32 0.16 11.54 8.02
C LEU A 32 -1.09 10.71 8.34
N LEU A 33 -0.98 9.39 8.49
CA LEU A 33 -2.14 8.49 8.65
C LEU A 33 -2.96 8.78 9.91
N GLU A 34 -2.31 9.28 10.97
CA GLU A 34 -2.97 9.64 12.23
C GLU A 34 -3.94 10.83 12.09
N ARG A 35 -3.87 11.58 10.98
CA ARG A 35 -4.76 12.73 10.71
C ARG A 35 -6.18 12.32 10.35
N GLY A 36 -6.46 11.02 10.21
CA GLY A 36 -7.81 10.47 10.10
C GLY A 36 -8.13 9.80 8.76
N PRO A 37 -9.37 9.31 8.60
CA PRO A 37 -9.75 8.39 7.52
C PRO A 37 -9.61 8.98 6.11
N GLY A 38 -9.72 10.30 5.97
CA GLY A 38 -9.52 10.97 4.68
C GLY A 38 -8.08 10.87 4.16
N VAL A 39 -7.09 10.89 5.06
CA VAL A 39 -5.68 10.71 4.70
C VAL A 39 -5.37 9.24 4.46
N VAL A 40 -5.97 8.34 5.24
CA VAL A 40 -5.85 6.88 4.99
C VAL A 40 -6.42 6.49 3.63
N ASP A 41 -7.59 7.01 3.24
CA ASP A 41 -8.15 6.83 1.89
C ASP A 41 -7.16 7.32 0.81
N MET A 42 -6.53 8.47 1.03
CA MET A 42 -5.54 9.01 0.10
C MET A 42 -4.29 8.13 0.01
N PHE A 43 -3.76 7.67 1.14
CA PHE A 43 -2.61 6.77 1.19
C PHE A 43 -2.89 5.46 0.44
N LEU A 44 -4.04 4.82 0.69
CA LEU A 44 -4.41 3.59 -0.01
C LEU A 44 -4.55 3.80 -1.52
N ARG A 45 -5.09 4.96 -1.95
CA ARG A 45 -5.10 5.34 -3.37
C ARG A 45 -3.70 5.48 -3.95
N VAL A 46 -2.78 6.12 -3.23
CA VAL A 46 -1.38 6.23 -3.66
C VAL A 46 -0.76 4.84 -3.83
N LEU A 47 -0.99 3.91 -2.89
CA LEU A 47 -0.50 2.53 -3.01
C LEU A 47 -1.06 1.83 -4.26
N MET A 48 -2.37 1.95 -4.52
CA MET A 48 -2.97 1.32 -5.70
C MET A 48 -2.53 1.98 -7.02
N THR A 49 -2.34 3.30 -7.05
CA THR A 49 -1.78 3.98 -8.22
C THR A 49 -0.31 3.61 -8.41
N PHE A 50 0.45 3.48 -7.34
CA PHE A 50 1.83 3.01 -7.40
C PHE A 50 1.90 1.59 -7.96
N ASP A 51 1.00 0.72 -7.53
CA ASP A 51 0.87 -0.63 -8.07
C ASP A 51 0.66 -0.60 -9.59
N GLN A 52 -0.29 0.19 -10.08
CA GLN A 52 -0.58 0.30 -11.51
C GLN A 52 0.58 0.89 -12.32
N GLU A 53 1.17 1.98 -11.85
CA GLU A 53 2.16 2.74 -12.60
C GLU A 53 3.56 2.12 -12.54
N VAL A 54 3.93 1.54 -11.39
CA VAL A 54 5.30 1.10 -11.09
C VAL A 54 5.37 -0.42 -10.96
N VAL A 55 4.39 -1.08 -10.35
CA VAL A 55 4.50 -2.50 -10.00
C VAL A 55 4.00 -3.44 -11.09
N SER A 56 2.80 -3.21 -11.60
CA SER A 56 2.03 -4.13 -12.44
C SER A 56 2.74 -4.45 -13.74
N ASP A 57 3.07 -5.72 -13.99
CA ASP A 57 3.74 -6.16 -15.21
C ASP A 57 2.80 -6.24 -16.43
N GLU A 58 1.49 -6.02 -16.23
CA GLU A 58 0.47 -6.04 -17.29
C GLU A 58 0.57 -4.85 -18.25
N VAL A 59 1.26 -3.78 -17.83
CA VAL A 59 1.49 -2.59 -18.64
C VAL A 59 2.84 -2.74 -19.37
N PRO A 60 2.84 -2.76 -20.72
CA PRO A 60 4.08 -2.75 -21.48
C PRO A 60 4.88 -1.48 -21.16
N ARG A 61 6.09 -1.66 -20.61
CA ARG A 61 7.00 -0.57 -20.24
C ARG A 61 8.28 -0.63 -21.05
N THR A 62 8.90 0.53 -21.24
CA THR A 62 10.23 0.61 -21.84
C THR A 62 11.28 -0.06 -20.94
N PRO A 63 12.43 -0.51 -21.49
CA PRO A 63 13.50 -1.10 -20.68
C PRO A 63 14.03 -0.17 -19.58
N GLU A 64 14.00 1.14 -19.81
CA GLU A 64 14.40 2.15 -18.82
C GLU A 64 13.40 2.22 -17.66
N GLU A 65 12.11 2.24 -17.94
CA GLU A 65 11.07 2.23 -16.92
C GLU A 65 11.05 0.93 -16.10
N GLN A 66 11.37 -0.21 -16.72
CA GLN A 66 11.52 -1.48 -16.00
C GLN A 66 12.68 -1.43 -15.01
N ARG A 67 13.83 -0.87 -15.41
CA ARG A 67 14.98 -0.68 -14.52
C ARG A 67 14.65 0.24 -13.34
N LEU A 68 13.95 1.34 -13.62
CA LEU A 68 13.46 2.25 -12.59
C LEU A 68 12.52 1.53 -11.61
N SER A 69 11.52 0.81 -12.14
CA SER A 69 10.59 0.02 -11.33
C SER A 69 11.33 -0.99 -10.44
N HIS A 70 12.28 -1.74 -10.98
CA HIS A 70 13.11 -2.67 -10.22
C HIS A 70 13.88 -1.96 -9.10
N SER A 71 14.50 -0.83 -9.40
CA SER A 71 15.25 -0.04 -8.41
C SER A 71 14.36 0.45 -7.27
N ILE A 72 13.16 0.97 -7.61
CA ILE A 72 12.20 1.47 -6.62
C ILE A 72 11.68 0.31 -5.77
N LYS A 73 11.25 -0.81 -6.39
CA LYS A 73 10.79 -2.01 -5.68
C LYS A 73 11.87 -2.52 -4.71
N HIS A 74 13.12 -2.56 -5.16
CA HIS A 74 14.24 -3.00 -4.31
C HIS A 74 14.44 -2.08 -3.10
N ALA A 75 14.50 -0.76 -3.30
CA ALA A 75 14.63 0.19 -2.22
C ALA A 75 13.47 0.12 -1.22
N MET A 76 12.23 -0.05 -1.71
CA MET A 76 11.06 -0.19 -0.85
C MET A 76 11.13 -1.45 0.01
N ARG A 77 11.55 -2.60 -0.55
CA ARG A 77 11.70 -3.84 0.22
C ARG A 77 12.67 -3.67 1.39
N GLU A 78 13.74 -2.93 1.18
CA GLU A 78 14.76 -2.72 2.22
C GLU A 78 14.32 -1.69 3.28
N ALA A 79 13.67 -0.60 2.87
CA ALA A 79 13.45 0.55 3.75
C ALA A 79 12.01 0.68 4.28
N ASP A 80 11.01 0.30 3.49
CA ASP A 80 9.63 0.77 3.69
C ASP A 80 8.62 -0.34 3.96
N VAL A 81 8.80 -1.52 3.38
CA VAL A 81 7.82 -2.62 3.40
C VAL A 81 7.42 -3.03 4.83
N ALA A 82 8.39 -3.15 5.75
CA ALA A 82 8.09 -3.52 7.13
C ALA A 82 7.19 -2.48 7.80
N ARG A 83 7.38 -1.19 7.52
CA ARG A 83 6.57 -0.10 8.06
C ARG A 83 5.20 -0.03 7.40
N LEU A 84 5.13 -0.28 6.09
CA LEU A 84 3.86 -0.41 5.37
C LEU A 84 2.98 -1.51 5.97
N ALA A 85 3.57 -2.66 6.32
CA ALA A 85 2.85 -3.75 6.97
C ALA A 85 2.23 -3.33 8.31
N GLU A 86 2.98 -2.60 9.14
CA GLU A 86 2.47 -2.05 10.40
C GLU A 86 1.38 -0.98 10.17
N CYS A 87 1.51 -0.15 9.14
CA CYS A 87 0.45 0.79 8.75
C CYS A 87 -0.82 0.07 8.31
N TRP A 88 -0.73 -0.98 7.50
CA TRP A 88 -1.89 -1.78 7.13
C TRP A 88 -2.53 -2.43 8.35
N TYR A 89 -1.74 -3.01 9.26
CA TYR A 89 -2.24 -3.56 10.51
C TYR A 89 -3.02 -2.51 11.32
N GLY A 90 -2.46 -1.31 11.48
CA GLY A 90 -3.09 -0.21 12.18
C GLY A 90 -4.40 0.23 11.54
N VAL A 91 -4.44 0.33 10.20
CA VAL A 91 -5.66 0.67 9.46
C VAL A 91 -6.74 -0.40 9.63
N LEU A 92 -6.39 -1.67 9.47
CA LEU A 92 -7.33 -2.78 9.65
C LEU A 92 -7.91 -2.79 11.06
N GLY A 93 -7.09 -2.60 12.10
CA GLY A 93 -7.53 -2.55 13.48
C GLY A 93 -8.40 -1.34 13.82
N ALA A 94 -8.00 -0.14 13.39
CA ALA A 94 -8.68 1.10 13.73
C ALA A 94 -10.03 1.28 13.03
N TYR A 95 -10.19 0.74 11.82
CA TYR A 95 -11.35 1.02 10.96
C TYR A 95 -12.27 -0.18 10.73
N ARG A 96 -11.97 -1.37 11.28
CA ARG A 96 -12.75 -2.61 11.12
C ARG A 96 -14.26 -2.41 11.28
N GLN A 97 -14.66 -1.67 12.32
CA GLN A 97 -16.06 -1.46 12.68
C GLN A 97 -16.62 -0.13 12.14
N SER A 98 -15.78 0.90 12.05
CA SER A 98 -16.20 2.27 11.77
C SER A 98 -16.19 2.64 10.28
N ALA A 99 -15.35 1.98 9.47
CA ALA A 99 -15.28 2.23 8.02
C ALA A 99 -14.92 0.96 7.23
N PRO A 100 -15.83 -0.02 7.10
CA PRO A 100 -15.61 -1.25 6.33
C PRO A 100 -15.13 -1.06 4.88
N PRO A 101 -15.56 -0.02 4.12
CA PRO A 101 -15.01 0.23 2.78
C PRO A 101 -13.50 0.51 2.79
N LEU A 102 -13.01 1.22 3.81
CA LEU A 102 -11.58 1.55 3.95
C LEU A 102 -10.75 0.31 4.27
N VAL A 103 -11.32 -0.61 5.06
CA VAL A 103 -10.73 -1.92 5.37
C VAL A 103 -10.61 -2.76 4.09
N ALA A 104 -11.64 -2.77 3.26
CA ALA A 104 -11.62 -3.47 1.97
C ALA A 104 -10.58 -2.90 1.00
N GLU A 105 -10.42 -1.57 0.94
CA GLU A 105 -9.34 -0.92 0.17
C GLU A 105 -7.96 -1.31 0.72
N CYS A 106 -7.80 -1.36 2.04
CA CYS A 106 -6.55 -1.76 2.69
C CYS A 106 -6.17 -3.21 2.35
N LEU A 107 -7.13 -4.13 2.42
CA LEU A 107 -6.92 -5.54 2.06
C LEU A 107 -6.56 -5.69 0.58
N ARG A 108 -7.16 -4.90 -0.31
CA ARG A 108 -6.77 -4.87 -1.73
C ARG A 108 -5.33 -4.40 -1.93
N ALA A 109 -4.90 -3.35 -1.22
CA ALA A 109 -3.51 -2.90 -1.27
C ALA A 109 -2.55 -3.98 -0.75
N VAL A 110 -2.88 -4.64 0.37
CA VAL A 110 -2.09 -5.77 0.89
C VAL A 110 -1.95 -6.88 -0.14
N ALA A 111 -3.06 -7.27 -0.79
CA ALA A 111 -3.06 -8.32 -1.81
C ALA A 111 -2.20 -7.95 -3.03
N ALA A 112 -2.29 -6.71 -3.52
CA ALA A 112 -1.47 -6.23 -4.64
C ALA A 112 0.04 -6.25 -4.30
N PHE A 113 0.39 -5.80 -3.10
CA PHE A 113 1.80 -5.74 -2.69
C PHE A 113 2.37 -7.14 -2.38
N ALA A 114 1.55 -8.05 -1.84
CA ALA A 114 1.98 -9.39 -1.45
C ALA A 114 2.64 -10.19 -2.57
N VAL A 115 2.30 -9.91 -3.83
CA VAL A 115 2.86 -10.57 -5.01
C VAL A 115 4.37 -10.38 -5.14
N TRP A 116 4.89 -9.22 -4.71
CA TRP A 116 6.30 -8.88 -4.92
C TRP A 116 7.07 -8.62 -3.63
N ILE A 117 6.44 -8.30 -2.51
CA ILE A 117 7.18 -8.03 -1.25
C ILE A 117 7.48 -9.29 -0.43
N GLU A 118 7.03 -10.47 -0.88
CA GLU A 118 7.05 -11.70 -0.09
C GLU A 118 6.40 -11.45 1.28
N ILE A 119 5.10 -11.14 1.31
CA ILE A 119 4.39 -10.64 2.50
C ILE A 119 4.66 -11.46 3.77
N LEU A 120 4.88 -12.77 3.66
CA LEU A 120 5.18 -13.66 4.78
C LEU A 120 6.52 -13.35 5.47
N ALA A 121 7.47 -12.72 4.78
CA ALA A 121 8.73 -12.26 5.36
C ALA A 121 8.53 -11.07 6.33
N VAL A 122 7.43 -10.33 6.19
CA VAL A 122 7.13 -9.13 7.00
C VAL A 122 5.84 -9.23 7.80
N ALA A 123 4.98 -10.21 7.49
CA ALA A 123 3.75 -10.48 8.20
C ALA A 123 4.01 -11.29 9.46
N ASN A 124 3.83 -10.68 10.62
CA ASN A 124 3.83 -11.38 11.90
C ASN A 124 2.50 -12.12 12.15
N ASP A 125 2.49 -13.08 13.08
CA ASP A 125 1.29 -13.86 13.46
C ASP A 125 0.10 -12.97 13.84
N ARG A 126 0.37 -11.80 14.42
CA ARG A 126 -0.64 -10.80 14.77
C ARG A 126 -1.32 -10.21 13.53
N PHE A 127 -0.55 -9.85 12.50
CA PHE A 127 -1.07 -9.33 11.24
C PHE A 127 -1.88 -10.39 10.49
N LEU A 128 -1.35 -11.62 10.40
CA LEU A 128 -2.06 -12.74 9.76
C LEU A 128 -3.36 -13.08 10.51
N GLY A 129 -3.32 -13.15 11.83
CA GLY A 129 -4.50 -13.37 12.66
C GLY A 129 -5.56 -12.28 12.47
N CYS A 130 -5.13 -11.02 12.29
CA CYS A 130 -6.05 -9.92 11.99
C CYS A 130 -6.79 -10.14 10.66
N ILE A 131 -6.06 -10.44 9.58
CA ILE A 131 -6.64 -10.68 8.26
C ILE A 131 -7.60 -11.88 8.31
N VAL A 132 -7.18 -13.00 8.90
CA VAL A 132 -8.02 -14.20 9.03
C VAL A 132 -9.30 -13.89 9.79
N GLY A 133 -9.21 -13.11 10.88
CA GLY A 133 -10.39 -12.66 11.61
C GLY A 133 -11.35 -11.85 10.75
N ILE A 134 -10.84 -10.90 9.95
CA ILE A 134 -11.68 -10.06 9.08
C ILE A 134 -12.39 -10.91 8.03
N VAL A 135 -11.66 -11.86 7.42
CA VAL A 135 -12.23 -12.77 6.41
C VAL A 135 -13.28 -13.68 7.04
N ALA A 136 -13.06 -14.17 8.25
CA ALA A 136 -14.03 -15.01 8.97
C ALA A 136 -15.33 -14.26 9.30
N GLU A 137 -15.24 -12.98 9.69
CA GLU A 137 -16.41 -12.11 9.90
C GLU A 137 -17.15 -11.75 8.61
N ALA A 138 -16.42 -11.67 7.49
CA ALA A 138 -17.00 -11.43 6.17
C ALA A 138 -17.59 -12.69 5.51
N GLY A 139 -17.35 -13.88 6.09
CA GLY A 139 -17.99 -15.14 5.69
C GLY A 139 -19.52 -15.03 5.75
N PRO A 140 -20.27 -15.83 4.98
CA PRO A 140 -21.68 -15.58 4.73
C PRO A 140 -22.43 -15.46 6.05
N ALA A 141 -23.02 -14.27 6.29
CA ALA A 141 -24.13 -14.14 7.23
C ALA A 141 -25.12 -15.25 6.83
N ALA A 142 -25.25 -16.24 7.70
CA ALA A 142 -26.18 -17.35 7.50
C ALA A 142 -27.56 -16.76 7.25
N GLY A 143 -28.02 -16.90 6.01
CA GLY A 143 -29.36 -16.61 5.53
C GLY A 143 -29.81 -17.80 4.70
#